data_AF-A0A5C7GMH4-F1
#
_entry.id   AF-A0A5C7GMH4-F1
#
_cell.length_a   1.000
_cell.length_b   1.000
_cell.length_c   1.000
_cell.angle_alpha   90.00
_cell.angle_beta   90.00
_cell.angle_gamma   90.00
#
_symmetry.space_group_name_H-M   'P 1'
#
loop_
_entity.id
_entity.type
_entity.pdbx_description
1 polymer ?
#
loop_
_entity_poly.entity_id
_entity_poly.type
_entity_poly.pdbx_seq_one_letter_code
_entity_poly.pdbx_strand_id
1 'polypeptide(L)'
;MKQLIIVLFGLGFCAPCFGQIHDEKFRLAVLMHNVKEQSFVFGEWEANTNNTETHLNYLGEIKTNDNEEYRIMTSSWFWGPTKKVTNQILVFDQSYNLIGNYYLNTKCELPTKIDDNKLIFKPAECTDCDYAITKVDFYEGIPKNFYLGCKPGLGNIYSFYLCF
;
A
#
# COMPACT_ATOMS: atom_id res chain seq x y z
N MET A 1 45.58 41.84 -1.74
CA MET A 1 45.65 41.17 -0.42
C MET A 1 44.33 40.44 -0.19
N LYS A 2 44.43 39.11 0.02
CA LYS A 2 43.51 38.17 0.73
C LYS A 2 41.99 38.46 0.62
N GLN A 3 41.27 37.76 -0.25
CA GLN A 3 40.47 36.54 0.05
C GLN A 3 39.53 36.66 1.27
N LEU A 4 38.22 36.56 0.99
CA LEU A 4 37.24 35.87 1.85
C LEU A 4 35.95 35.64 1.02
N ILE A 5 35.89 34.52 0.31
CA ILE A 5 34.64 33.99 -0.26
C ILE A 5 34.04 33.12 0.85
N ILE A 6 33.00 33.62 1.51
CA ILE A 6 32.19 32.81 2.43
C ILE A 6 31.19 32.04 1.58
N VAL A 7 31.52 30.80 1.24
CA VAL A 7 30.55 29.86 0.65
C VAL A 7 29.72 29.31 1.81
N LEU A 8 28.53 29.88 2.00
CA LEU A 8 27.53 29.33 2.91
C LEU A 8 26.95 28.07 2.25
N PHE A 9 27.54 26.91 2.53
CA PHE A 9 26.93 25.62 2.20
C PHE A 9 25.69 25.45 3.09
N GLY A 10 24.54 25.86 2.55
CA GLY A 10 23.24 25.50 3.09
C GLY A 10 23.05 24.01 2.92
N LEU A 11 23.55 23.22 3.88
CA LEU A 11 23.10 21.85 4.10
C LEU A 11 21.62 21.94 4.45
N GLY A 12 20.79 21.80 3.43
CA GLY A 12 19.37 21.52 3.58
C GLY A 12 19.27 20.24 4.38
N PHE A 13 19.05 20.40 5.68
CA PHE A 13 18.68 19.35 6.59
C PHE A 13 17.29 18.87 6.12
N CYS A 14 17.26 17.93 5.17
CA CYS A 14 16.09 17.07 5.02
C CYS A 14 16.01 16.32 6.33
N ALA A 15 15.18 16.83 7.25
CA ALA A 15 14.77 16.06 8.40
C ALA A 15 14.21 14.74 7.82
N PRO A 16 14.77 13.56 8.17
CA PRO A 16 14.09 12.33 7.84
C PRO A 16 12.72 12.45 8.48
N CYS A 17 11.68 12.47 7.64
CA CYS A 17 10.33 12.25 8.11
C CYS A 17 10.35 10.84 8.71
N PHE A 18 10.56 10.73 10.02
CA PHE A 18 10.26 9.53 10.79
C PHE A 18 8.73 9.36 10.76
N GLY A 19 8.23 8.92 9.62
CA GLY A 19 6.84 8.55 9.42
C GLY A 19 6.58 7.24 10.12
N GLN A 20 5.76 7.30 11.16
CA GLN A 20 4.92 6.19 11.66
C GLN A 20 5.64 4.84 11.90
N ILE A 21 6.58 4.80 12.85
CA ILE A 21 7.21 3.57 13.37
C ILE A 21 6.16 2.56 13.94
N HIS A 22 4.96 3.02 14.28
CA HIS A 22 3.94 2.20 14.94
C HIS A 22 3.44 1.04 14.07
N ASP A 23 3.28 1.27 12.77
CA ASP A 23 2.67 0.29 11.86
C ASP A 23 3.63 -0.81 11.40
N GLU A 24 4.94 -0.55 11.38
CA GLU A 24 5.93 -1.49 10.85
C GLU A 24 5.91 -2.83 11.58
N LYS A 25 5.80 -2.79 12.91
CA LYS A 25 5.76 -4.00 13.74
C LYS A 25 4.54 -4.86 13.45
N PHE A 26 3.38 -4.25 13.20
CA PHE A 26 2.16 -4.98 12.85
C PHE A 26 2.27 -5.61 11.46
N ARG A 27 2.80 -4.86 10.49
CA ARG A 27 3.04 -5.38 9.13
C ARG A 27 3.99 -6.56 9.16
N LEU A 28 5.12 -6.43 9.86
CA LEU A 28 6.08 -7.52 10.00
C LEU A 28 5.47 -8.74 10.71
N ALA A 29 4.71 -8.53 11.79
CA ALA A 29 4.03 -9.63 12.49
C ALA A 29 3.06 -10.40 11.57
N VAL A 30 2.28 -9.69 10.74
CA VAL A 30 1.36 -10.31 9.78
C VAL A 30 2.12 -11.06 8.67
N LEU A 31 3.18 -10.47 8.12
CA LEU A 31 4.03 -11.13 7.12
C LEU A 31 4.67 -12.41 7.67
N MET A 32 5.19 -12.36 8.90
CA MET A 32 5.80 -13.52 9.56
C MET A 32 4.78 -14.60 9.94
N HIS A 33 3.52 -14.22 10.20
CA HIS A 33 2.45 -15.18 10.44
C HIS A 33 2.10 -15.99 9.17
N ASN A 34 2.33 -15.41 7.99
CA ASN A 34 2.25 -16.09 6.68
C ASN A 34 0.91 -16.80 6.40
N VAL A 35 -0.19 -16.25 6.91
CA VAL A 35 -1.55 -16.71 6.58
C VAL A 35 -2.16 -15.76 5.56
N LYS A 36 -2.51 -16.30 4.39
CA LYS A 36 -3.08 -15.55 3.28
C LYS A 36 -4.56 -15.26 3.50
N GLU A 37 -5.03 -14.13 2.98
CA GLU A 37 -6.45 -13.76 2.89
C GLU A 37 -7.15 -13.63 4.27
N GLN A 38 -6.39 -13.60 5.35
CA GLN A 38 -6.89 -13.37 6.71
C GLN A 38 -6.71 -11.91 7.10
N SER A 39 -7.78 -11.31 7.63
CA SER A 39 -7.72 -9.95 8.18
C SER A 39 -7.23 -9.96 9.62
N PHE A 40 -6.20 -9.17 9.90
CA PHE A 40 -5.68 -8.87 11.23
C PHE A 40 -6.06 -7.44 11.58
N VAL A 41 -6.63 -7.24 12.77
CA VAL A 41 -7.06 -5.92 13.26
C VAL A 41 -6.21 -5.54 14.45
N PHE A 42 -5.62 -4.34 14.39
CA PHE A 42 -4.79 -3.78 15.46
C PHE A 42 -5.37 -2.44 15.90
N GLY A 43 -5.46 -2.26 17.23
CA GLY A 43 -6.12 -1.09 17.81
C GLY A 43 -7.65 -1.17 17.71
N GLU A 44 -8.28 -0.13 18.23
CA GLU A 44 -9.73 0.07 18.21
C GLU A 44 -9.96 1.57 18.00
N TRP A 45 -10.66 1.93 16.93
CA TRP A 45 -10.91 3.32 16.64
C TRP A 45 -12.07 3.85 17.49
N GLU A 46 -11.87 5.00 18.13
CA GLU A 46 -12.89 5.66 18.96
C GLU A 46 -13.09 7.12 18.55
N ALA A 47 -14.36 7.52 18.41
CA ALA A 47 -14.73 8.89 18.09
C ALA A 47 -14.23 9.88 19.16
N ASN A 48 -13.77 11.06 18.74
CA ASN A 48 -13.24 12.12 19.61
C ASN A 48 -11.99 11.73 20.42
N THR A 49 -11.30 10.66 20.04
CA THR A 49 -9.98 10.30 20.57
C THR A 49 -8.92 10.39 19.46
N ASN A 50 -7.66 10.13 19.80
CA ASN A 50 -6.58 9.93 18.84
C ASN A 50 -6.31 8.43 18.58
N ASN A 51 -7.19 7.54 19.05
CA ASN A 51 -7.03 6.11 18.81
C ASN A 51 -7.22 5.80 17.33
N THR A 52 -6.42 4.85 16.83
CA THR A 52 -6.47 4.42 15.45
C THR A 52 -6.66 2.91 15.39
N GLU A 53 -7.14 2.44 14.25
CA GLU A 53 -7.38 1.03 13.99
C GLU A 53 -6.77 0.71 12.62
N THR A 54 -6.04 -0.40 12.53
CA THR A 54 -5.37 -0.81 11.30
C THR A 54 -5.80 -2.22 10.95
N HIS A 55 -6.36 -2.38 9.74
CA HIS A 55 -6.70 -3.69 9.19
C HIS A 55 -5.63 -4.07 8.18
N LEU A 56 -4.95 -5.19 8.42
CA LEU A 56 -3.94 -5.73 7.53
C LEU A 56 -4.39 -7.08 6.97
N ASN A 57 -4.17 -7.32 5.69
CA ASN A 57 -4.42 -8.62 5.06
C ASN A 57 -3.26 -8.95 4.12
N TYR A 58 -2.54 -10.03 4.42
CA TYR A 58 -1.49 -10.53 3.55
C TYR A 58 -2.10 -11.37 2.43
N LEU A 59 -1.86 -11.00 1.17
CA LEU A 59 -2.45 -11.69 0.02
C LEU A 59 -1.56 -12.81 -0.52
N GLY A 60 -0.26 -12.77 -0.21
CA GLY A 60 0.71 -13.74 -0.70
C GLY A 60 1.87 -13.11 -1.46
N GLU A 61 2.50 -13.93 -2.29
CA GLU A 61 3.66 -13.59 -3.10
C GLU A 61 3.28 -13.50 -4.58
N ILE A 62 3.94 -12.60 -5.31
CA ILE A 62 3.89 -12.48 -6.77
C ILE A 62 5.33 -12.53 -7.30
N LYS A 63 5.54 -13.21 -8.41
CA LYS A 63 6.84 -13.35 -9.08
C LYS A 63 6.88 -12.64 -10.42
N THR A 64 7.99 -12.02 -10.75
CA THR A 64 8.23 -11.40 -12.06
C THR A 64 8.85 -12.41 -13.04
N ASN A 65 9.02 -12.00 -14.30
CA ASN A 65 9.68 -12.79 -15.35
C ASN A 65 11.19 -13.01 -15.12
N ASP A 66 11.84 -12.14 -14.33
CA ASP A 66 13.23 -12.23 -13.92
C ASP A 66 13.42 -12.90 -12.54
N ASN A 67 12.37 -13.52 -12.00
CA ASN A 67 12.33 -14.22 -10.70
C ASN A 67 12.47 -13.31 -9.46
N GLU A 68 12.29 -12.00 -9.59
CA GLU A 68 12.03 -11.17 -8.42
C GLU A 68 10.69 -11.60 -7.79
N GLU A 69 10.61 -11.53 -6.46
CA GLU A 69 9.42 -11.91 -5.71
C GLU A 69 9.02 -10.80 -4.76
N TYR A 70 7.74 -10.45 -4.81
CA TYR A 70 7.14 -9.43 -3.98
C TYR A 70 6.07 -10.02 -3.07
N ARG A 71 6.05 -9.56 -1.83
CA ARG A 71 4.97 -9.85 -0.87
C ARG A 71 3.96 -8.72 -0.90
N ILE A 72 2.69 -9.08 -1.06
CA ILE A 72 1.60 -8.12 -1.21
C ILE A 72 0.72 -8.16 0.03
N MET A 73 0.48 -6.99 0.60
CA MET A 73 -0.44 -6.79 1.72
C MET A 73 -1.41 -5.66 1.39
N THR A 74 -2.65 -5.75 1.85
CA THR A 74 -3.55 -4.61 1.89
C THR A 74 -3.62 -4.03 3.29
N SER A 75 -3.74 -2.70 3.36
CA SER A 75 -3.85 -1.95 4.60
C SER A 75 -5.02 -0.99 4.53
N SER A 76 -5.86 -0.98 5.57
CA SER A 76 -6.83 0.08 5.84
C SER A 76 -6.54 0.67 7.21
N TRP A 77 -6.06 1.90 7.25
CA TRP A 77 -5.79 2.63 8.49
C TRP A 77 -6.92 3.62 8.76
N PHE A 78 -7.63 3.42 9.87
CA PHE A 78 -8.72 4.25 10.36
C PHE A 78 -8.18 5.25 11.38
N TRP A 79 -8.38 6.54 11.14
CA TRP A 79 -7.78 7.60 11.96
C TRP A 79 -8.63 8.87 12.03
N GLY A 80 -8.29 9.70 13.02
CA GLY A 80 -8.89 11.02 13.22
C GLY A 80 -10.34 10.98 13.74
N PRO A 81 -10.90 12.14 14.07
CA PRO A 81 -12.18 12.23 14.79
C PRO A 81 -13.41 11.86 13.94
N THR A 82 -13.27 11.86 12.60
CA THR A 82 -14.36 11.56 11.66
C THR A 82 -14.22 10.18 10.98
N LYS A 83 -13.39 9.30 11.55
CA LYS A 83 -13.08 7.97 11.01
C LYS A 83 -12.62 8.04 9.55
N LYS A 84 -11.59 8.84 9.29
CA LYS A 84 -10.91 8.85 8.00
C LYS A 84 -10.25 7.49 7.77
N VAL A 85 -10.13 7.10 6.50
CA VAL A 85 -9.51 5.83 6.12
C VAL A 85 -8.47 6.09 5.05
N THR A 86 -7.26 5.57 5.28
CA THR A 86 -6.22 5.48 4.25
C THR A 86 -6.13 4.03 3.80
N ASN A 87 -6.40 3.76 2.52
CA ASN A 87 -6.33 2.42 1.95
C ASN A 87 -5.09 2.29 1.08
N GLN A 88 -4.34 1.20 1.27
CA GLN A 88 -3.11 0.96 0.55
C GLN A 88 -2.96 -0.49 0.10
N ILE A 89 -2.33 -0.67 -1.05
CA ILE A 89 -1.66 -1.93 -1.42
C ILE A 89 -0.19 -1.70 -1.11
N LEU A 90 0.37 -2.48 -0.20
CA LEU A 90 1.76 -2.43 0.23
C LEU A 90 2.55 -3.54 -0.48
N VAL A 91 3.70 -3.18 -1.02
CA VAL A 91 4.59 -4.10 -1.74
C VAL A 91 5.91 -4.20 -0.98
N PHE A 92 6.27 -5.43 -0.62
CA PHE A 92 7.49 -5.74 0.12
C PHE A 92 8.42 -6.62 -0.69
N ASP A 93 9.71 -6.54 -0.43
CA ASP A 93 10.71 -7.45 -0.97
C ASP A 93 10.71 -8.82 -0.24
N GLN A 94 11.66 -9.68 -0.59
CA GLN A 94 11.86 -10.99 0.05
C GLN A 94 12.32 -10.94 1.51
N SER A 95 12.90 -9.81 1.92
CA SER A 95 13.39 -9.58 3.28
C SER A 95 12.39 -8.81 4.14
N TYR A 96 11.13 -8.70 3.70
CA TYR A 96 10.07 -7.93 4.35
C TYR A 96 10.30 -6.42 4.41
N ASN A 97 11.20 -5.86 3.60
CA ASN A 97 11.36 -4.42 3.49
C ASN A 97 10.24 -3.84 2.61
N LEU A 98 9.63 -2.74 3.05
CA LEU A 98 8.61 -2.04 2.28
C LEU A 98 9.26 -1.32 1.10
N ILE A 99 8.94 -1.73 -0.13
CA ILE A 99 9.40 -1.09 -1.36
C ILE A 99 8.58 0.16 -1.65
N GLY A 100 7.25 0.07 -1.44
CA GLY A 100 6.34 1.14 -1.76
C GLY A 100 4.88 0.74 -1.68
N ASN A 101 4.00 1.61 -2.17
CA ASN A 101 2.58 1.40 -2.09
C ASN A 101 1.76 2.06 -3.21
N TYR A 102 0.54 1.56 -3.39
CA TYR A 102 -0.54 2.28 -4.08
C TYR A 102 -1.49 2.85 -3.04
N TYR A 103 -2.05 4.04 -3.27
CA TYR A 103 -3.12 4.62 -2.45
C TYR A 103 -4.45 4.45 -3.17
N LEU A 104 -5.43 3.84 -2.51
CA LEU A 104 -6.76 3.60 -3.07
C LEU A 104 -7.79 4.48 -2.35
N ASN A 105 -8.84 4.88 -3.09
CA ASN A 105 -9.82 5.82 -2.55
C ASN A 105 -10.71 5.16 -1.49
N THR A 106 -11.07 3.90 -1.69
CA THR A 106 -12.01 3.19 -0.80
C THR A 106 -11.50 1.79 -0.43
N LYS A 107 -11.99 1.24 0.70
CA LYS A 107 -11.59 -0.09 1.19
C LYS A 107 -12.00 -1.20 0.23
N CYS A 108 -13.19 -1.11 -0.35
CA CYS A 108 -13.72 -2.15 -1.23
C CYS A 108 -13.04 -2.17 -2.62
N GLU A 109 -12.22 -1.16 -2.95
CA GLU A 109 -11.35 -1.16 -4.13
C GLU A 109 -10.05 -1.94 -3.90
N LEU A 110 -9.74 -2.38 -2.67
CA LEU A 110 -8.56 -3.19 -2.39
C LEU A 110 -8.66 -4.57 -3.08
N PRO A 111 -7.53 -5.15 -3.53
CA PRO A 111 -7.52 -6.50 -4.06
C PRO A 111 -7.88 -7.50 -2.97
N THR A 112 -8.56 -8.57 -3.38
CA THR A 112 -9.08 -9.60 -2.46
C THR A 112 -8.15 -10.80 -2.31
N LYS A 113 -7.41 -11.11 -3.36
CA LYS A 113 -6.50 -12.26 -3.43
C LYS A 113 -5.47 -12.11 -4.54
N ILE A 114 -4.51 -13.03 -4.55
CA ILE A 114 -3.65 -13.30 -5.70
C ILE A 114 -4.15 -14.57 -6.38
N ASP A 115 -4.28 -14.53 -7.71
CA ASP A 115 -4.68 -15.69 -8.53
C ASP A 115 -3.89 -15.66 -9.85
N ASP A 116 -3.31 -16.78 -10.26
CA ASP A 116 -2.42 -16.87 -11.41
C ASP A 116 -1.37 -15.73 -11.47
N ASN A 117 -0.74 -15.48 -10.32
CA ASN A 117 0.31 -14.46 -10.16
C ASN A 117 -0.16 -13.02 -10.44
N LYS A 118 -1.46 -12.76 -10.30
CA LYS A 118 -2.08 -11.44 -10.53
C LYS A 118 -2.91 -11.03 -9.31
N LEU A 119 -2.92 -9.74 -9.01
CA LEU A 119 -3.85 -9.18 -8.04
C LEU A 119 -5.27 -9.20 -8.62
N ILE A 120 -6.20 -9.75 -7.86
CA ILE A 120 -7.61 -9.85 -8.25
C ILE A 120 -8.45 -8.86 -7.46
N PHE A 121 -9.04 -7.92 -8.19
CA PHE A 121 -9.95 -6.92 -7.65
C PHE A 121 -11.39 -7.38 -7.81
N LYS A 122 -12.23 -7.13 -6.81
CA LYS A 122 -13.67 -7.41 -6.83
C LYS A 122 -14.47 -6.19 -6.32
N PRO A 123 -14.46 -5.06 -7.05
CA PRO A 123 -15.15 -3.83 -6.65
C PRO A 123 -16.68 -3.93 -6.78
N ALA A 124 -17.26 -5.11 -7.05
CA ALA A 124 -18.71 -5.33 -7.00
C ALA A 124 -19.30 -5.00 -5.62
N GLU A 125 -18.50 -5.05 -4.55
CA GLU A 125 -18.91 -4.56 -3.23
C GLU A 125 -18.99 -3.01 -3.14
N CYS A 126 -18.37 -2.29 -4.08
CA CYS A 126 -18.41 -0.82 -4.18
C CYS A 126 -19.35 -0.28 -5.27
N THR A 127 -19.77 -1.12 -6.21
CA THR A 127 -20.37 -0.68 -7.48
C THR A 127 -21.41 -1.69 -7.94
N ASP A 128 -22.45 -1.23 -8.65
CA ASP A 128 -23.45 -2.10 -9.31
C ASP A 128 -22.87 -2.83 -10.54
N CYS A 129 -21.70 -3.43 -10.38
CA CYS A 129 -20.88 -3.97 -11.45
C CYS A 129 -20.67 -5.47 -11.30
N ASP A 130 -21.36 -6.23 -12.16
CA ASP A 130 -21.24 -7.69 -12.20
C ASP A 130 -19.91 -8.21 -12.78
N TYR A 131 -19.09 -7.36 -13.43
CA TYR A 131 -17.97 -7.81 -14.30
C TYR A 131 -16.60 -7.13 -14.10
N ALA A 132 -16.41 -6.33 -13.07
CA ALA A 132 -15.08 -5.75 -12.83
C ALA A 132 -14.15 -6.77 -12.15
N ILE A 133 -13.57 -7.70 -12.90
CA ILE A 133 -12.40 -8.46 -12.43
C ILE A 133 -11.17 -7.80 -13.03
N THR A 134 -10.80 -6.62 -12.51
CA THR A 134 -9.49 -6.05 -12.84
C THR A 134 -8.43 -7.01 -12.33
N LYS A 135 -7.54 -7.42 -13.22
CA LYS A 135 -6.35 -8.22 -12.89
C LYS A 135 -5.13 -7.33 -13.10
N VAL A 136 -4.32 -7.16 -12.07
CA VAL A 136 -3.06 -6.43 -12.18
C VAL A 136 -1.91 -7.45 -12.14
N ASP A 137 -1.16 -7.50 -13.23
CA ASP A 137 -0.03 -8.41 -13.43
C ASP A 137 1.29 -7.71 -13.12
N PHE A 138 2.19 -8.39 -12.41
CA PHE A 138 3.53 -7.90 -12.09
C PHE A 138 4.60 -8.64 -12.93
N TYR A 139 4.24 -9.34 -13.99
CA TYR A 139 5.17 -10.11 -14.82
C TYR A 139 6.40 -9.30 -15.27
N GLU A 140 6.24 -8.02 -15.61
CA GLU A 140 7.32 -7.09 -16.00
C GLU A 140 7.79 -6.19 -14.83
N GLY A 141 7.59 -6.62 -13.59
CA GLY A 141 7.87 -5.83 -12.38
C GLY A 141 6.65 -5.11 -11.80
N ILE A 142 6.86 -4.29 -10.77
CA ILE A 142 5.79 -3.52 -10.11
C ILE A 142 5.17 -2.51 -11.10
N PRO A 143 3.87 -2.62 -11.44
CA PRO A 143 3.27 -1.71 -12.41
C PRO A 143 3.29 -0.26 -11.94
N LYS A 144 3.90 0.65 -12.70
CA LYS A 144 3.91 2.08 -12.32
C LYS A 144 2.50 2.62 -12.09
N ASN A 145 1.55 2.22 -12.92
CA ASN A 145 0.14 2.53 -12.76
C ASN A 145 -0.73 1.34 -13.11
N PHE A 146 -1.93 1.27 -12.57
CA PHE A 146 -2.99 0.41 -13.07
C PHE A 146 -4.33 1.16 -13.13
N TYR A 147 -5.20 0.71 -14.03
CA TYR A 147 -6.56 1.22 -14.12
C TYR A 147 -7.50 0.28 -13.38
N LEU A 148 -8.24 0.82 -12.41
CA LEU A 148 -9.35 0.13 -11.76
C LEU A 148 -10.65 0.79 -12.19
N GLY A 149 -11.45 0.07 -12.95
CA GLY A 149 -12.71 0.58 -13.44
C GLY A 149 -13.61 -0.56 -13.89
N CYS A 150 -14.91 -0.30 -13.81
CA CYS A 150 -15.93 -1.26 -14.21
C CYS A 150 -16.28 -1.18 -15.69
N LYS A 151 -16.15 0.01 -16.29
CA LYS A 151 -16.38 0.26 -17.71
C LYS A 151 -15.25 1.16 -18.24
N PRO A 152 -14.85 1.03 -19.52
CA PRO A 152 -13.89 1.95 -20.12
C PRO A 152 -14.29 3.40 -19.88
N GLY A 153 -13.37 4.20 -19.35
CA GLY A 153 -13.58 5.62 -19.04
C GLY A 153 -14.28 5.92 -17.72
N LEU A 154 -14.75 4.90 -16.97
CA LEU A 154 -15.40 5.06 -15.66
C LEU A 154 -14.61 4.30 -14.59
N GLY A 155 -13.45 4.84 -14.23
CA GLY A 155 -12.54 4.25 -13.27
C GLY A 155 -11.41 5.20 -12.88
N ASN A 156 -10.57 4.74 -11.96
CA ASN A 156 -9.45 5.48 -11.42
C ASN A 156 -8.13 4.89 -11.93
N ILE A 157 -7.15 5.76 -12.15
CA ILE A 157 -5.76 5.35 -12.35
C ILE A 157 -5.05 5.46 -11.02
N TYR A 158 -4.45 4.37 -10.56
CA TYR A 158 -3.68 4.31 -9.33
C TYR A 158 -2.20 4.20 -9.65
N SER A 159 -1.39 5.01 -8.98
CA SER A 159 0.05 5.11 -9.19
C SER A 159 0.82 4.46 -8.04
N PHE A 160 1.95 3.83 -8.36
CA PHE A 160 2.88 3.32 -7.37
C PHE A 160 3.80 4.42 -6.85
N TYR A 161 4.01 4.46 -5.54
CA TYR A 161 4.93 5.37 -4.87
C TYR A 161 5.98 4.56 -4.12
N LEU A 162 7.25 4.85 -4.39
CA LEU A 162 8.37 4.27 -3.66
C LEU A 162 8.43 4.84 -2.23
N CYS A 163 8.69 3.97 -1.26
CA CYS A 163 9.05 4.39 0.09
C CYS A 163 10.58 4.56 0.13
N PHE A 164 11.04 5.79 0.38
CA PHE A 164 12.44 6.14 0.61
C PHE A 164 12.64 6.56 2.06
#